data_AF-N9UY21-F1
#
_entry.id   AF-N9UY21-F1
#
_cell.length_a   1.000
_cell.length_b   1.000
_cell.length_c   1.000
_cell.angle_alpha   90.00
_cell.angle_beta   90.00
_cell.angle_gamma   90.00
#
_symmetry.space_group_name_H-M   'P 1'
#
loop_
_entity.id
_entity.type
_entity.pdbx_description
1 polymer ?
#
loop_
_entity_poly.entity_id
_entity_poly.type
_entity_poly.pdbx_seq_one_letter_code
_entity_poly.pdbx_strand_id
1 'polypeptide(L)'
;MSFREKIHWVALVTMIAAFGWYFLAYPWGIAASPAGLWASAGMLLPVTVAIIIAMTIASAWMAIRAPAEANLKEDERDRSIHYRGTHYAYYPLVVGVWVSIFALFWNAGPAVQLNLLLATVVLAELTRIGVQLYLYRRGY
;
A
#
# COMPACT_ATOMS: atom_id res chain seq x y z
N MET A 1 16.42 4.60 -14.76
CA MET A 1 15.29 3.95 -14.08
C MET A 1 14.32 3.45 -15.13
N SER A 2 13.96 2.16 -15.09
CA SER A 2 12.98 1.60 -16.02
C SER A 2 11.59 2.24 -15.79
N PHE A 3 10.71 2.16 -16.79
CA PHE A 3 9.31 2.58 -16.66
C PHE A 3 8.64 1.98 -15.40
N ARG A 4 8.85 0.67 -15.17
CA ARG A 4 8.31 -0.04 -14.00
C ARG A 4 8.89 0.49 -12.69
N GLU A 5 10.20 0.74 -12.63
CA GLU A 5 10.84 1.30 -11.43
C GLU A 5 10.24 2.67 -11.06
N LYS A 6 10.00 3.54 -12.05
CA LYS A 6 9.35 4.85 -11.82
C LYS A 6 7.93 4.69 -11.28
N ILE A 7 7.13 3.78 -11.83
CA ILE A 7 5.78 3.49 -11.32
C ILE A 7 5.83 3.00 -9.88
N HIS A 8 6.80 2.14 -9.53
CA HIS A 8 6.91 1.61 -8.17
C HIS A 8 7.32 2.71 -7.18
N TRP A 9 8.15 3.68 -7.60
CA TRP A 9 8.44 4.87 -6.80
C TRP A 9 7.20 5.73 -6.56
N VAL A 10 6.40 5.97 -7.60
CA VAL A 10 5.14 6.71 -7.45
C VAL A 10 4.20 5.97 -6.51
N ALA A 11 4.03 4.66 -6.67
CA ALA A 11 3.19 3.84 -5.81
C ALA A 11 3.65 3.91 -4.36
N LEU A 12 4.96 3.80 -4.09
CA LEU A 12 5.52 3.89 -2.75
C LEU A 12 5.23 5.25 -2.10
N VAL A 13 5.56 6.34 -2.78
CA VAL A 13 5.36 7.71 -2.26
C VAL A 13 3.88 7.99 -2.04
N THR A 14 3.02 7.58 -2.98
CA THR A 14 1.57 7.76 -2.87
C THR A 14 1.00 6.98 -1.69
N MET A 15 1.44 5.72 -1.51
CA MET A 15 0.99 4.87 -0.39
C MET A 15 1.42 5.47 0.96
N ILE A 16 2.69 5.89 1.08
CA ILE A 16 3.22 6.51 2.30
C ILE A 16 2.49 7.82 2.59
N ALA A 17 2.28 8.68 1.60
CA ALA A 17 1.62 9.96 1.80
C ALA A 17 0.15 9.78 2.19
N ALA A 18 -0.59 8.94 1.46
CA ALA A 18 -2.02 8.77 1.67
C ALA A 18 -2.32 8.06 3.00
N PHE A 19 -1.66 6.93 3.27
CA PHE A 19 -1.87 6.21 4.53
C PHE A 19 -1.12 6.84 5.72
N GLY A 20 0.01 7.50 5.48
CA GLY A 20 0.66 8.32 6.52
C GLY A 20 -0.26 9.43 6.99
N TRP A 21 -0.90 10.16 6.06
CA TRP A 21 -1.94 11.13 6.41
C TRP A 21 -3.10 10.47 7.17
N TYR A 22 -3.62 9.35 6.66
CA TYR A 22 -4.73 8.63 7.31
C TYR A 22 -4.42 8.31 8.78
N PHE A 23 -3.31 7.63 9.07
CA PHE A 23 -2.99 7.20 10.43
C PHE A 23 -2.61 8.36 11.36
N LEU A 24 -2.02 9.44 10.83
CA LEU A 24 -1.68 10.64 11.62
C LEU A 24 -2.91 11.51 11.91
N ALA A 25 -3.84 11.63 10.96
CA ALA A 25 -5.04 12.46 11.10
C ALA A 25 -6.22 11.73 11.75
N TYR A 26 -6.16 10.39 11.86
CA TYR A 26 -7.25 9.61 12.43
C TYR A 26 -7.49 10.02 13.90
N PRO A 27 -8.75 10.30 14.30
CA PRO A 27 -9.05 10.74 15.66
C PRO A 27 -9.02 9.56 16.65
N TRP A 28 -7.81 9.16 17.07
CA TRP A 28 -7.59 8.02 17.95
C TRP A 28 -8.36 8.07 19.28
N GLY A 29 -8.70 9.28 19.75
CA GLY A 29 -9.53 9.47 20.96
C GLY A 29 -10.94 8.89 20.87
N ILE A 30 -11.49 8.69 19.66
CA ILE A 30 -12.82 8.10 19.44
C ILE A 30 -12.76 6.66 18.92
N ALA A 31 -11.58 6.04 18.85
CA ALA A 31 -11.39 4.71 18.26
C ALA A 31 -12.16 3.59 18.99
N ALA A 32 -12.41 3.75 20.28
CA ALA A 32 -13.22 2.80 21.06
C ALA A 32 -14.74 2.97 20.86
N SER A 33 -15.17 4.05 20.19
CA SER A 33 -16.58 4.37 20.00
C SER A 33 -17.10 3.91 18.62
N PRO A 34 -18.42 3.73 18.45
CA PRO A 34 -19.02 3.49 17.14
C PRO A 34 -18.71 4.60 16.12
N ALA A 35 -18.53 5.85 16.59
CA ALA A 35 -18.16 6.97 15.72
C ALA A 35 -16.77 6.81 15.11
N GLY A 36 -15.84 6.14 15.80
CA GLY A 36 -14.50 5.85 15.28
C GLY A 36 -14.52 4.96 14.04
N LEU A 37 -15.49 4.03 13.95
CA LEU A 37 -15.64 3.16 12.78
C LEU A 37 -16.09 3.97 11.56
N TRP A 38 -17.10 4.84 11.74
CA TRP A 38 -17.57 5.73 10.69
C TRP A 38 -16.52 6.76 10.27
N ALA A 39 -15.73 7.29 11.20
CA ALA A 39 -14.58 8.14 10.90
C ALA A 39 -13.56 7.41 10.02
N SER A 40 -13.26 6.15 10.34
CA SER A 40 -12.35 5.31 9.54
C SER A 40 -12.87 5.15 8.11
N ALA A 41 -14.15 4.80 7.95
CA ALA A 41 -14.78 4.64 6.65
C ALA A 41 -14.81 5.94 5.84
N GLY A 42 -15.18 7.05 6.49
CA GLY A 42 -15.20 8.37 5.88
C GLY A 42 -13.83 8.85 5.42
N MET A 43 -12.76 8.53 6.17
CA MET A 43 -11.38 8.87 5.81
C MET A 43 -10.77 7.94 4.75
N LEU A 44 -11.25 6.69 4.62
CA LEU A 44 -10.79 5.78 3.56
C LEU A 44 -11.20 6.25 2.16
N LEU A 45 -12.32 6.96 2.04
CA LEU A 45 -12.81 7.48 0.76
C LEU A 45 -11.81 8.48 0.12
N PRO A 46 -11.40 9.57 0.78
CA PRO A 46 -10.40 10.49 0.20
C PRO A 46 -9.04 9.81 0.00
N VAL A 47 -8.62 8.87 0.86
CA VAL A 47 -7.39 8.09 0.67
C VAL A 47 -7.45 7.29 -0.63
N THR A 48 -8.55 6.57 -0.85
CA THR A 48 -8.75 5.75 -2.05
C THR A 48 -8.77 6.61 -3.30
N VAL A 49 -9.53 7.72 -3.27
CA VAL A 49 -9.59 8.68 -4.38
C VAL A 49 -8.22 9.28 -4.67
N ALA A 50 -7.46 9.67 -3.64
CA ALA A 50 -6.11 10.22 -3.81
C ALA A 50 -5.16 9.22 -4.46
N ILE A 51 -5.17 7.96 -4.03
CA ILE A 51 -4.33 6.89 -4.61
C ILE A 51 -4.72 6.66 -6.08
N ILE A 52 -6.01 6.55 -6.39
CA ILE A 52 -6.49 6.34 -7.76
C ILE A 52 -6.06 7.50 -8.66
N ILE A 53 -6.27 8.74 -8.22
CA ILE A 53 -5.90 9.93 -9.00
C ILE A 53 -4.39 9.97 -9.24
N ALA A 54 -3.59 9.80 -8.19
CA ALA A 54 -2.13 9.83 -8.29
C ALA A 54 -1.59 8.76 -9.25
N MET A 55 -2.08 7.52 -9.11
CA MET A 55 -1.66 6.41 -9.98
C MET A 55 -2.13 6.59 -11.43
N THR A 56 -3.34 7.13 -11.64
CA THR A 56 -3.88 7.42 -12.98
C THR A 56 -3.07 8.51 -13.67
N ILE A 57 -2.81 9.63 -12.98
CA ILE A 57 -2.01 10.74 -13.52
C ILE A 57 -0.60 10.26 -13.85
N ALA A 58 0.04 9.50 -12.95
CA ALA A 58 1.38 8.99 -13.18
C ALA A 58 1.44 8.03 -14.37
N SER A 59 0.49 7.10 -14.46
CA SER A 59 0.42 6.14 -15.57
C SER A 59 0.19 6.85 -16.90
N ALA A 60 -0.75 7.81 -16.95
CA ALA A 60 -1.03 8.61 -18.13
C ALA A 60 0.19 9.44 -18.56
N TRP A 61 0.84 10.13 -17.61
CA TRP A 61 2.01 10.95 -17.89
C TRP A 61 3.18 10.12 -18.43
N MET A 62 3.43 8.94 -17.87
CA MET A 62 4.50 8.07 -18.35
C MET A 62 4.16 7.46 -19.72
N ALA A 63 2.90 7.10 -19.97
CA ALA A 63 2.46 6.60 -21.27
C ALA A 63 2.64 7.65 -22.39
N ILE A 64 2.39 8.93 -22.10
CA ILE A 64 2.60 10.03 -23.05
C ILE A 64 4.10 10.23 -23.35
N ARG A 65 4.97 10.13 -22.33
CA ARG A 65 6.41 10.39 -22.48
C ARG A 65 7.21 9.24 -23.08
N ALA A 66 6.79 8.00 -22.84
CA ALA A 66 7.49 6.80 -23.31
C ALA A 66 6.50 5.75 -23.83
N PRO A 67 5.76 6.04 -24.91
CA PRO A 67 4.70 5.16 -25.42
C PRO A 67 5.26 3.81 -25.90
N ALA A 68 6.50 3.79 -26.39
CA ALA A 68 7.19 2.56 -26.78
C ALA A 68 7.49 1.65 -25.57
N GLU A 69 7.80 2.23 -24.40
CA GLU A 69 8.06 1.48 -23.17
C GLU A 69 6.78 0.99 -22.49
N ALA A 70 5.67 1.73 -22.63
CA ALA A 70 4.37 1.37 -22.05
C ALA A 70 3.81 0.06 -22.64
N ASN A 71 4.15 -0.26 -23.90
CA ASN A 71 3.72 -1.48 -24.59
C ASN A 71 4.76 -2.62 -24.52
N LEU A 72 5.88 -2.44 -23.82
CA LEU A 72 6.86 -3.51 -23.67
C LEU A 72 6.27 -4.65 -22.84
N LYS A 73 6.32 -5.86 -23.43
CA LYS A 73 5.91 -7.09 -22.76
C LYS A 73 6.72 -7.26 -21.47
N GLU A 74 6.05 -7.73 -20.43
CA GLU A 74 6.71 -8.05 -19.16
C GLU A 74 7.78 -9.12 -19.38
N ASP A 75 9.02 -8.79 -19.01
CA ASP A 75 10.15 -9.70 -19.10
C ASP A 75 10.07 -10.77 -17.99
N GLU A 76 10.71 -11.93 -18.19
CA GLU A 76 10.82 -12.98 -17.17
C GLU A 76 11.44 -12.43 -15.88
N ARG A 77 12.36 -11.47 -16.03
CA ARG A 77 12.98 -10.74 -14.94
C ARG A 77 11.95 -9.99 -14.09
N ASP A 78 11.13 -9.15 -14.72
CA ASP A 78 10.12 -8.33 -14.03
C ASP A 78 9.11 -9.21 -13.30
N ARG A 79 8.75 -10.35 -13.92
CA ARG A 79 7.88 -11.35 -13.30
C ARG A 79 8.51 -12.00 -12.07
N SER A 80 9.80 -12.31 -12.12
CA SER A 80 10.53 -12.86 -10.96
C SER A 80 10.61 -11.86 -9.80
N ILE A 81 10.81 -10.58 -10.11
CA ILE A 81 10.82 -9.48 -9.13
C ILE A 81 9.45 -9.35 -8.47
N HIS A 82 8.38 -9.42 -9.28
CA HIS A 82 7.01 -9.39 -8.77
C HIS A 82 6.75 -10.51 -7.76
N TYR A 83 7.13 -11.76 -8.10
CA TYR A 83 6.94 -12.90 -7.20
C TYR A 83 7.73 -12.78 -5.91
N ARG A 84 9.00 -12.34 -5.98
CA ARG A 84 9.81 -12.11 -4.79
C ARG A 84 9.18 -11.03 -3.91
N GLY A 85 8.75 -9.91 -4.49
CA GLY A 85 8.05 -8.85 -3.76
C GLY A 85 6.84 -9.38 -2.99
N THR A 86 5.98 -10.15 -3.66
CA THR A 86 4.79 -10.75 -3.05
C THR A 86 5.15 -11.77 -1.96
N HIS A 87 6.20 -12.57 -2.16
CA HIS A 87 6.68 -13.51 -1.15
C HIS A 87 7.13 -12.78 0.12
N TYR A 88 7.88 -11.68 0.01
CA TYR A 88 8.30 -10.90 1.17
C TYR A 88 7.14 -10.13 1.84
N ALA A 89 6.13 -9.72 1.07
CA ALA A 89 4.91 -9.11 1.62
C ALA A 89 4.06 -10.06 2.46
N TYR A 90 4.22 -11.37 2.26
CA TYR A 90 3.49 -12.39 3.03
C TYR A 90 3.83 -12.36 4.52
N TYR A 91 5.09 -12.11 4.89
CA TYR A 91 5.51 -12.08 6.30
C TYR A 91 4.77 -11.02 7.14
N PRO A 92 4.81 -9.71 6.80
CA PRO A 92 4.07 -8.69 7.56
C PRO A 92 2.55 -8.91 7.50
N LEU A 93 2.02 -9.49 6.42
CA LEU A 93 0.61 -9.84 6.32
C LEU A 93 0.22 -10.88 7.37
N VAL A 94 0.97 -11.99 7.46
CA VAL A 94 0.72 -13.06 8.45
C VAL A 94 0.88 -12.53 9.87
N VAL A 95 1.94 -11.78 10.14
CA VAL A 95 2.18 -11.18 11.46
C VAL A 95 1.04 -10.24 11.84
N GLY A 96 0.61 -9.35 10.93
CA GLY A 96 -0.48 -8.41 11.20
C GLY A 96 -1.84 -9.08 11.37
N VAL A 97 -2.09 -10.19 10.67
CA VAL A 97 -3.28 -11.04 10.90
C VAL A 97 -3.25 -11.61 12.32
N TRP A 98 -2.13 -12.16 12.78
CA TRP A 98 -2.00 -12.66 14.15
C TRP A 98 -2.20 -11.55 15.19
N VAL A 99 -1.60 -10.36 14.98
CA VAL A 99 -1.82 -9.19 15.84
C VAL A 99 -3.29 -8.80 15.88
N SER A 100 -3.98 -8.82 14.74
CA SER A 100 -5.41 -8.53 14.64
C SER A 100 -6.25 -9.59 15.37
N ILE A 101 -5.86 -10.87 15.32
CA ILE A 101 -6.52 -11.94 16.09
C ILE A 101 -6.33 -11.71 17.59
N PHE A 102 -5.11 -11.40 18.05
CA PHE A 102 -4.84 -11.11 19.46
C PHE A 102 -5.62 -9.90 19.98
N ALA A 103 -5.81 -8.88 19.15
CA ALA A 103 -6.62 -7.71 19.50
C ALA A 103 -8.08 -8.07 19.81
N LEU A 104 -8.64 -9.12 19.19
CA LEU A 104 -9.99 -9.61 19.51
C LEU A 104 -10.08 -10.16 20.93
N PHE A 105 -9.07 -10.90 21.40
CA PHE A 105 -9.02 -11.40 22.78
C PHE A 105 -8.92 -10.29 23.81
N TRP A 106 -8.43 -9.11 23.41
CA TRP A 106 -8.39 -7.90 24.22
C TRP A 106 -9.65 -7.04 24.13
N ASN A 107 -10.69 -7.53 23.46
CA ASN A 107 -11.94 -6.82 23.21
C ASN A 107 -11.72 -5.45 22.54
N ALA A 108 -10.78 -5.39 21.58
CA ALA A 108 -10.51 -4.20 20.81
C ALA A 108 -11.77 -3.74 20.06
N GLY A 109 -12.08 -2.45 20.15
CA GLY A 109 -13.25 -1.89 19.49
C GLY A 109 -13.21 -2.07 17.96
N PRO A 110 -14.36 -2.07 17.26
CA PRO A 110 -14.43 -2.31 15.82
C PRO A 110 -13.54 -1.36 14.99
N ALA A 111 -13.41 -0.10 15.40
CA ALA A 111 -12.56 0.84 14.68
C ALA A 111 -11.07 0.54 14.86
N VAL A 112 -10.64 0.13 16.06
CA VAL A 112 -9.26 -0.31 16.31
C VAL A 112 -8.96 -1.54 15.46
N GLN A 113 -9.88 -2.50 15.41
CA GLN A 113 -9.75 -3.69 14.58
C GLN A 113 -9.61 -3.35 13.08
N LEU A 114 -10.45 -2.44 12.57
CA LEU A 114 -10.36 -1.97 11.19
C LEU A 114 -9.01 -1.31 10.91
N ASN A 115 -8.55 -0.42 11.79
CA ASN A 115 -7.26 0.27 11.63
C ASN A 115 -6.07 -0.70 11.69
N LEU A 116 -6.13 -1.75 12.52
CA LEU A 116 -5.11 -2.81 12.55
C LEU A 116 -5.07 -3.63 11.26
N LEU A 117 -6.23 -3.98 10.72
CA LEU A 117 -6.32 -4.68 9.43
C LEU A 117 -5.78 -3.80 8.28
N LEU A 118 -6.14 -2.51 8.28
CA LEU A 118 -5.61 -1.55 7.31
C LEU A 118 -4.10 -1.42 7.43
N ALA A 119 -3.57 -1.25 8.64
CA ALA A 119 -2.13 -1.16 8.87
C ALA A 119 -1.41 -2.42 8.39
N THR A 120 -2.00 -3.60 8.63
CA THR A 120 -1.47 -4.89 8.15
C THR A 120 -1.34 -4.91 6.63
N VAL A 121 -2.40 -4.54 5.90
CA VAL A 121 -2.39 -4.52 4.43
C VAL A 121 -1.40 -3.48 3.90
N VAL A 122 -1.37 -2.28 4.49
CA VAL A 122 -0.48 -1.19 4.09
C VAL A 122 0.98 -1.59 4.29
N LEU A 123 1.34 -2.16 5.45
CA LEU A 123 2.71 -2.61 5.71
C LEU A 123 3.13 -3.74 4.76
N ALA A 124 2.23 -4.68 4.46
CA ALA A 124 2.49 -5.72 3.47
C ALA A 124 2.74 -5.13 2.08
N GLU A 125 1.92 -4.16 1.65
CA GLU A 125 2.06 -3.52 0.35
C GLU A 125 3.31 -2.64 0.25
N LEU A 126 3.66 -1.89 1.30
CA LEU A 126 4.92 -1.14 1.38
C LEU A 126 6.12 -2.07 1.31
N THR A 127 6.06 -3.23 1.95
CA THR A 127 7.10 -4.26 1.87
C THR A 127 7.21 -4.81 0.45
N ARG A 128 6.07 -5.11 -0.20
CA ARG A 128 6.01 -5.58 -1.59
C ARG A 128 6.72 -4.61 -2.52
N ILE A 129 6.30 -3.34 -2.50
CA ILE A 129 6.83 -2.28 -3.37
C ILE A 129 8.29 -1.98 -3.04
N GLY A 130 8.65 -1.91 -1.75
CA GLY A 130 10.01 -1.65 -1.29
C GLY A 130 11.00 -2.73 -1.74
N VAL A 131 10.61 -4.00 -1.64
CA VAL A 131 11.43 -5.12 -2.13
C VAL A 131 11.57 -5.08 -3.64
N GLN A 132 10.50 -4.81 -4.38
CA GLN A 132 10.56 -4.69 -5.84
C GLN A 132 11.52 -3.56 -6.26
N LEU A 133 11.43 -2.39 -5.62
CA LEU A 133 12.36 -1.26 -5.85
C LEU A 133 13.81 -1.61 -5.52
N TYR A 134 14.03 -2.32 -4.42
CA TYR A 134 15.37 -2.78 -4.03
C TYR A 134 15.98 -3.74 -5.05
N LEU A 135 15.18 -4.68 -5.57
CA LEU A 135 15.62 -5.62 -6.61
C LEU A 135 15.92 -4.90 -7.93
N TYR A 136 15.06 -3.98 -8.37
CA TYR A 136 15.31 -3.16 -9.57
C TYR A 136 16.63 -2.38 -9.47
N ARG A 137 16.94 -1.79 -8.30
CA ARG A 137 18.19 -1.04 -8.09
C ARG A 137 19.45 -1.90 -8.07
N ARG A 138 19.33 -3.17 -7.68
CA ARG A 138 20.45 -4.12 -7.70
C ARG A 138 20.70 -4.74 -9.08
N GLY A 139 19.91 -4.38 -10.10
CA GLY A 139 20.06 -4.92 -11.45
C GLY A 139 19.67 -6.40 -11.56
N TYR A 140 18.90 -6.92 -10.59
CA TYR A 140 18.27 -8.23 -10.68
C TYR A 140 17.15 -8.25 -11.71
#